data_AF-A0A5P1EN80-F1
#
_entry.id   AF-A0A5P1EN80-F1
#
_cell.length_a   1.000
_cell.length_b   1.000
_cell.length_c   1.000
_cell.angle_alpha   90.00
_cell.angle_beta   90.00
_cell.angle_gamma   90.00
#
_symmetry.space_group_name_H-M   'P 1'
#
loop_
_entity.id
_entity.type
_entity.pdbx_description
1 polymer ?
#
loop_
_entity_poly.entity_id
_entity_poly.type
_entity_poly.pdbx_seq_one_letter_code
_entity_poly.pdbx_strand_id
1 'polypeptide(L)'
;MVYFEDYLVACLGELYLVRLHRRSTAIEVQPVSVTKRGSNNSEWVYVHDIDGCVIFLDLNEGFCASRSASELSLVGDCIYYVNIGETCFFCYDMKTDCTQANLPCHHVREGSWSRSMWVLPPL
;
A
#
# COMPACT_ATOMS: atom_id res chain seq x y z
N MET A 1 4.76 -20.96 -6.74
CA MET A 1 5.43 -20.69 -5.45
C MET A 1 4.79 -19.45 -4.86
N VAL A 2 4.50 -19.44 -3.55
CA VAL A 2 3.91 -18.27 -2.87
C VAL A 2 5.02 -17.59 -2.10
N TYR A 3 5.14 -16.27 -2.27
CA TYR A 3 6.08 -15.45 -1.53
C TYR A 3 5.31 -14.41 -0.73
N PHE A 4 5.89 -14.03 0.39
CA PHE A 4 5.37 -12.98 1.26
C PHE A 4 6.32 -11.80 1.18
N GLU A 5 5.74 -10.61 1.01
CA GLU A 5 6.46 -9.36 1.14
C GLU A 5 5.91 -8.60 2.34
N ASP A 6 6.81 -8.14 3.20
CA ASP A 6 6.50 -7.46 4.45
C ASP A 6 6.96 -6.00 4.35
N TYR A 7 6.05 -5.07 4.63
CA TYR A 7 6.32 -3.63 4.62
C TYR A 7 6.06 -3.07 6.02
N LEU A 8 7.07 -2.40 6.57
CA LEU A 8 7.01 -1.75 7.87
C LEU A 8 6.78 -0.25 7.67
N VAL A 9 5.61 0.25 8.07
CA VAL A 9 5.15 1.60 7.73
C VAL A 9 4.77 2.37 8.99
N ALA A 10 5.31 3.57 9.15
CA ALA A 10 4.99 4.45 10.28
C ALA A 10 3.97 5.53 9.86
N CYS A 11 2.79 5.56 10.48
CA CYS A 11 1.76 6.56 10.23
C CYS A 11 1.24 7.16 11.53
N LEU A 12 1.15 8.49 11.61
CA LEU A 12 0.58 9.22 12.75
C LEU A 12 1.12 8.80 14.14
N GLY A 13 2.40 8.44 14.20
CA GLY A 13 3.08 8.00 15.44
C GLY A 13 2.90 6.52 15.76
N GLU A 14 2.15 5.78 14.94
CA GLU A 14 1.91 4.36 15.05
C GLU A 14 2.73 3.58 14.01
N LEU A 15 3.01 2.31 14.30
CA LEU A 15 3.77 1.43 13.42
C LEU A 15 2.91 0.26 12.95
N TYR A 16 2.86 0.08 11.63
CA TYR A 16 2.08 -0.96 10.98
C TYR A 16 2.99 -1.91 10.20
N LEU A 17 2.64 -3.20 10.20
CA LEU A 17 3.23 -4.22 9.35
C LEU A 17 2.16 -4.68 8.37
N VAL A 18 2.40 -4.40 7.09
CA VAL A 18 1.56 -4.82 5.97
C VAL A 18 2.21 -6.04 5.31
N ARG A 19 1.46 -7.14 5.21
CA ARG A 19 1.91 -8.37 4.57
C ARG A 19 1.12 -8.62 3.30
N LEU A 20 1.83 -8.79 2.19
CA LEU A 20 1.24 -9.10 0.88
C LEU A 20 1.45 -10.57 0.51
N HIS A 21 0.44 -11.19 -0.08
CA HIS A 21 0.59 -12.47 -0.76
C HIS A 21 0.91 -12.24 -2.23
N ARG A 22 2.09 -12.72 -2.65
CA ARG A 22 2.45 -12.76 -4.07
C ARG A 22 2.42 -14.20 -4.56
N ARG A 23 1.56 -14.50 -5.53
CA ARG A 23 1.61 -15.76 -6.26
C ARG A 23 2.50 -15.58 -7.48
N SER A 24 3.49 -16.46 -7.66
CA SER A 24 4.50 -16.36 -8.73
C SER A 24 3.95 -16.29 -10.17
N THR A 25 2.67 -16.61 -10.38
CA THR A 25 2.00 -16.58 -11.68
C THR A 25 0.81 -15.63 -11.72
N ALA A 26 0.45 -15.01 -10.59
CA ALA A 26 -0.66 -14.08 -10.53
C ALA A 26 -0.13 -12.66 -10.63
N ILE A 27 -0.72 -11.90 -11.53
CA ILE A 27 -0.60 -10.45 -11.58
C ILE A 27 -1.27 -9.86 -10.33
N GLU A 28 -2.27 -10.52 -9.77
CA GLU A 28 -2.98 -10.05 -8.59
C GLU A 28 -2.15 -10.19 -7.31
N VAL A 29 -1.85 -9.06 -6.66
CA VAL A 29 -1.30 -8.99 -5.31
C VAL A 29 -2.44 -8.68 -4.37
N GLN A 30 -2.65 -9.52 -3.36
CA GLN A 30 -3.67 -9.26 -2.34
C GLN A 30 -2.96 -8.91 -1.03
N PRO A 31 -3.27 -7.76 -0.40
CA PRO A 31 -2.93 -7.53 0.98
C PRO A 31 -3.59 -8.60 1.84
N VAL A 32 -2.79 -9.33 2.62
CA VAL A 32 -3.26 -10.48 3.40
C VAL A 32 -3.61 -10.06 4.81
N SER A 33 -2.83 -9.13 5.35
CA SER A 33 -3.06 -8.60 6.67
C SER A 33 -2.35 -7.28 6.88
N VAL A 34 -2.99 -6.44 7.69
CA VAL A 34 -2.37 -5.29 8.32
C VAL A 34 -2.38 -5.53 9.81
N THR A 35 -1.23 -5.36 10.44
CA THR A 35 -1.10 -5.46 11.90
C THR A 35 -0.49 -4.18 12.44
N LYS A 36 -1.00 -3.70 13.58
CA LYS A 36 -0.48 -2.56 14.32
C LYS A 36 0.44 -3.04 15.43
N ARG A 37 1.52 -2.32 15.70
CA ARG A 37 2.41 -2.59 16.83
C ARG A 37 1.64 -2.33 18.13
N GLY A 38 1.59 -3.33 19.00
CA GLY A 38 0.94 -3.22 20.30
C GLY A 38 1.66 -2.24 21.23
N SER A 39 0.94 -1.73 22.23
CA SER A 39 1.44 -0.72 23.19
C SER A 39 2.64 -1.19 24.03
N ASN A 40 2.81 -2.50 24.20
CA ASN A 40 3.97 -3.11 24.86
C ASN A 40 5.20 -3.24 23.96
N ASN A 41 5.11 -2.83 22.69
CA ASN A 41 6.16 -2.95 21.69
C ASN A 41 6.70 -4.37 21.49
N SER A 42 5.98 -5.43 21.90
CA SER A 42 6.37 -6.82 21.67
C SER A 42 5.40 -7.56 20.75
N GLU A 43 4.16 -7.10 20.66
CA GLU A 43 3.09 -7.79 19.94
C GLU A 43 2.67 -7.06 18.66
N TRP A 44 2.15 -7.83 17.70
CA TRP A 44 1.52 -7.33 16.47
C TRP A 44 0.05 -7.72 16.51
N VAL A 45 -0.84 -6.74 16.45
CA VAL A 45 -2.29 -6.94 16.57
C VAL A 45 -2.94 -6.69 15.23
N TYR A 46 -3.76 -7.62 14.76
CA TYR A 46 -4.51 -7.44 13.51
C TYR A 46 -5.45 -6.24 13.61
N VAL A 47 -5.51 -5.43 12.56
CA VAL A 47 -6.37 -4.26 12.47
C VAL A 47 -7.18 -4.25 11.17
N HIS A 48 -8.41 -3.73 11.25
CA HIS A 48 -9.32 -3.58 10.10
C HIS A 48 -9.32 -2.16 9.51
N ASP A 49 -8.62 -1.24 10.16
CA ASP A 49 -8.44 0.14 9.77
C ASP A 49 -7.06 0.63 10.23
N ILE A 50 -6.64 1.79 9.73
CA ILE A 50 -5.36 2.42 10.05
C ILE A 50 -5.60 3.87 10.47
N ASP A 51 -6.64 4.10 11.27
CA ASP A 51 -6.97 5.40 11.86
C ASP A 51 -7.09 6.53 10.82
N GLY A 52 -7.60 6.23 9.63
CA GLY A 52 -7.74 7.19 8.52
C GLY A 52 -6.43 7.53 7.82
N CYS A 53 -5.37 6.76 8.01
CA CYS A 53 -4.18 6.80 7.18
C CYS A 53 -4.42 6.19 5.80
N VAL A 54 -3.52 6.52 4.88
CA VAL A 54 -3.30 5.78 3.63
C VAL A 54 -1.86 5.29 3.60
N ILE A 55 -1.66 4.07 3.10
CA ILE A 55 -0.35 3.46 2.92
C ILE A 55 -0.07 3.36 1.42
N PHE A 56 1.13 3.75 1.00
CA PHE A 56 1.62 3.60 -0.36
C PHE A 56 2.74 2.57 -0.37
N LEU A 57 2.64 1.57 -1.25
CA LEU A 57 3.63 0.52 -1.44
C LEU A 57 4.15 0.54 -2.89
N ASP A 58 5.46 0.51 -3.03
CA ASP A 58 6.13 0.25 -4.29
C ASP A 58 6.64 -1.18 -4.31
N LEU A 59 5.93 -2.03 -5.05
CA LEU A 59 6.24 -3.45 -5.13
C LEU A 59 7.44 -3.76 -6.05
N ASN A 60 8.02 -2.76 -6.72
CA ASN A 60 9.23 -2.93 -7.52
C ASN A 60 10.48 -2.77 -6.65
N GLU A 61 10.53 -1.70 -5.88
CA GLU A 61 11.73 -1.30 -5.12
C GLU A 61 11.63 -1.63 -3.62
N GLY A 62 10.46 -2.08 -3.15
CA GLY A 62 10.23 -2.40 -1.73
C GLY A 62 10.06 -1.17 -0.84
N PHE A 63 9.80 0.00 -1.43
CA PHE A 63 9.55 1.22 -0.67
C PHE A 63 8.12 1.30 -0.15
N CYS A 64 7.96 1.97 0.98
CA CYS A 64 6.65 2.29 1.52
C CYS A 64 6.63 3.70 2.12
N ALA A 65 5.46 4.30 2.12
CA ALA A 65 5.18 5.54 2.80
C ALA A 65 3.74 5.54 3.30
N SER A 66 3.42 6.46 4.20
CA SER A 66 2.04 6.68 4.62
C SER A 66 1.78 8.14 4.90
N ARG A 67 0.51 8.51 4.83
CA ARG A 67 0.05 9.87 5.15
C ARG A 67 -1.35 9.82 5.72
N SER A 68 -1.79 10.91 6.34
CA SER A 68 -3.22 11.11 6.62
C SER A 68 -4.00 11.16 5.30
N ALA A 69 -5.10 10.43 5.20
CA ALA A 69 -5.98 10.50 4.03
C ALA A 69 -6.55 11.91 3.83
N SER A 70 -6.85 12.60 4.95
CA SER A 70 -7.41 13.95 4.94
C SER A 70 -6.47 14.97 4.29
N GLU A 71 -5.15 14.83 4.48
CA GLU A 71 -4.14 15.70 3.86
C GLU A 71 -4.06 15.52 2.34
N LEU A 72 -4.45 14.35 1.83
CA LEU A 72 -4.40 14.01 0.41
C LEU A 72 -5.76 14.07 -0.28
N SER A 73 -6.83 14.38 0.46
CA SER A 73 -8.21 14.24 -0.01
C SER A 73 -8.51 12.85 -0.58
N LEU A 74 -7.92 11.81 0.03
CA LEU A 74 -8.14 10.41 -0.32
C LEU A 74 -9.10 9.74 0.65
N VAL A 75 -9.59 8.56 0.27
CA VAL A 75 -10.31 7.67 1.17
C VAL A 75 -9.29 7.06 2.14
N GLY A 76 -9.57 7.15 3.44
CA GLY A 76 -8.70 6.57 4.47
C GLY A 76 -8.88 5.07 4.60
N ASP A 77 -8.00 4.46 5.39
CA ASP A 77 -7.98 3.02 5.65
C ASP A 77 -7.75 2.20 4.36
N CYS A 78 -6.90 2.75 3.50
CA CYS A 78 -6.62 2.21 2.18
C CYS A 78 -5.12 1.97 1.97
N ILE A 79 -4.81 0.91 1.21
CA ILE A 79 -3.47 0.57 0.76
C ILE A 79 -3.41 0.76 -0.74
N TYR A 80 -2.49 1.60 -1.17
CA TYR A 80 -2.26 1.98 -2.54
C TYR A 80 -0.96 1.37 -3.04
N TYR A 81 -0.99 0.73 -4.19
CA TYR A 81 0.22 0.10 -4.73
C TYR A 81 0.23 0.05 -6.25
N VAL A 82 1.44 0.00 -6.80
CA VAL A 82 1.68 -0.29 -8.22
C VAL A 82 2.39 -1.63 -8.29
N ASN A 83 1.90 -2.49 -9.18
CA ASN A 83 2.50 -3.80 -9.39
C ASN A 83 3.52 -3.77 -10.53
N ILE A 84 4.43 -4.74 -10.51
CA ILE A 84 5.50 -4.86 -11.49
C ILE A 84 4.91 -5.12 -12.87
N GLY A 85 5.21 -4.24 -13.83
CA GLY A 85 4.78 -4.37 -15.23
C GLY A 85 3.34 -3.93 -15.50
N GLU A 86 2.62 -3.44 -14.49
CA GLU A 86 1.28 -2.89 -14.68
C GLU A 86 1.32 -1.36 -14.81
N THR A 87 0.42 -0.84 -15.64
CA THR A 87 0.23 0.59 -15.84
C THR A 87 -0.94 1.14 -15.03
N CYS A 88 -1.53 0.33 -14.15
CA CYS A 88 -2.63 0.70 -13.27
C CYS A 88 -2.17 0.81 -11.82
N PHE A 89 -2.93 1.60 -11.07
CA PHE A 89 -2.73 1.84 -9.65
C PHE A 89 -3.83 1.13 -8.88
N PHE A 90 -3.45 0.30 -7.90
CA PHE A 90 -4.40 -0.45 -7.11
C PHE A 90 -4.71 0.26 -5.80
N CYS A 91 -5.97 0.17 -5.39
CA CYS A 91 -6.46 0.65 -4.11
C CYS A 91 -7.14 -0.53 -3.42
N TYR A 92 -6.56 -1.00 -2.32
CA TYR A 92 -7.19 -1.96 -1.42
C TYR A 92 -7.84 -1.22 -0.26
N ASP A 93 -9.16 -1.37 -0.13
CA ASP A 93 -9.94 -0.83 0.97
C ASP A 93 -10.02 -1.88 2.09
N MET A 94 -9.48 -1.54 3.25
CA MET A 94 -9.37 -2.47 4.38
C MET A 94 -10.73 -2.81 5.02
N LYS A 95 -11.73 -1.94 4.88
CA LYS A 95 -13.06 -2.13 5.47
C LYS A 95 -13.89 -3.10 4.65
N THR A 96 -13.75 -3.03 3.33
CA THR A 96 -14.51 -3.85 2.38
C THR A 96 -13.75 -5.09 1.93
N ASP A 97 -12.46 -5.21 2.25
CA ASP A 97 -11.58 -6.29 1.79
C ASP A 97 -11.59 -6.41 0.25
N CYS A 98 -11.67 -5.26 -0.43
CA CYS A 98 -11.82 -5.17 -1.88
C CYS A 98 -10.65 -4.39 -2.48
N THR A 99 -10.12 -4.90 -3.59
CA THR A 99 -9.13 -4.20 -4.41
C THR A 99 -9.78 -3.63 -5.66
N GLN A 100 -9.59 -2.34 -5.89
CA GLN A 100 -9.96 -1.66 -7.13
C GLN A 100 -8.71 -1.30 -7.93
N ALA A 101 -8.71 -1.66 -9.22
CA ALA A 101 -7.74 -1.15 -10.18
C ALA A 101 -8.20 0.21 -10.71
N ASN A 102 -7.37 1.23 -10.49
CA ASN A 102 -7.54 2.56 -11.04
C ASN A 102 -6.57 2.72 -12.21
N LEU A 103 -7.11 2.76 -13.42
CA LEU A 103 -6.32 3.09 -14.61
C LEU A 103 -5.99 4.58 -14.55
N PRO A 104 -4.75 4.98 -14.85
CA PRO A 104 -4.46 6.40 -14.95
C PRO A 104 -5.21 7.02 -16.12
N CYS A 105 -5.40 8.34 -16.03
CA CYS A 105 -5.78 9.14 -17.18
C CYS A 105 -4.91 8.74 -18.38
N HIS A 106 -5.55 8.46 -19.52
CA HIS A 106 -4.94 8.00 -20.79
C HIS A 106 -3.82 8.92 -21.34
N HIS A 107 -3.53 10.03 -20.67
CA HIS A 107 -2.54 11.04 -21.01
C HIS A 107 -1.16 10.81 -20.39
N VAL A 108 -1.02 9.89 -19.43
CA VAL A 108 0.28 9.57 -18.82
C VAL A 108 1.01 8.56 -19.70
N ARG A 109 2.05 9.03 -20.41
CA ARG A 109 2.82 8.23 -21.38
C ARG A 109 3.46 6.99 -20.73
N GLU A 110 3.39 5.86 -21.42
CA GLU A 110 4.12 4.64 -21.09
C GLU A 110 5.59 4.95 -20.76
N GLY A 111 6.11 4.40 -19.66
CA GLY A 111 7.47 4.63 -19.17
C GLY A 111 7.61 5.66 -18.05
N SER A 112 6.64 6.55 -17.84
CA SER A 112 6.65 7.52 -16.72
C SER A 112 6.26 6.91 -15.37
N TRP A 113 5.73 5.68 -15.36
CA TRP A 113 5.40 4.88 -14.17
C TRP A 113 6.59 4.16 -13.55
N SER A 114 7.73 4.12 -14.26
CA SER A 114 8.92 3.34 -13.88
C SER A 114 9.68 3.89 -12.66
N ARG A 115 9.24 5.02 -12.11
CA ARG A 115 9.77 5.55 -10.86
C ARG A 115 8.60 5.87 -9.96
N SER A 116 8.67 5.39 -8.74
CA SER A 116 7.77 5.70 -7.63
C SER A 116 7.93 7.16 -7.17
N MET A 117 7.85 8.09 -8.12
CA MET A 117 7.96 9.53 -7.93
C MET A 117 6.89 10.08 -6.98
N TRP A 118 5.83 9.30 -6.71
CA TRP A 118 4.81 9.59 -5.70
C TRP A 118 5.28 9.38 -4.26
N VAL A 119 6.38 8.65 -4.04
CA VAL A 119 7.01 8.41 -2.73
C VAL A 119 8.08 9.46 -2.41
N LEU A 120 8.45 10.29 -3.39
CA LEU A 120 9.39 11.37 -3.15
C LEU A 120 8.69 12.49 -2.37
N PRO A 121 9.28 12.99 -1.26
CA PRO A 121 8.77 14.18 -0.60
C PRO A 121 8.80 15.36 -1.59
N PRO A 122 7.88 16.33 -1.45
CA PRO A 122 7.95 17.56 -2.24
C PRO A 122 9.31 18.24 -1.98
N LEU A 123 9.95 18.69 -3.07
CA LEU A 123 11.21 19.46 -3.06
C LEU A 123 11.10 20.74 -2.25
#